data_AF-A0A565BH98-F1
#
_entry.id   AF-A0A565BH98-F1
#
_cell.length_a   1.000
_cell.length_b   1.000
_cell.length_c   1.000
_cell.angle_alpha   90.00
_cell.angle_beta   90.00
_cell.angle_gamma   90.00
#
_symmetry.space_group_name_H-M   'P 1'
#
loop_
_entity.id
_entity.type
_entity.pdbx_description
1 polymer ?
#
loop_
_entity_poly.entity_id
_entity_poly.type
_entity_poly.pdbx_seq_one_letter_code
_entity_poly.pdbx_strand_id
1 'polypeptide(L)'
;MTNTNVAATKPTLLRAWWMNKNLRLDLAMSSIIMILNIEAMFYMRTHKVVPLDLGSSGLLPLFVPFYILFSLISCICWVSGITDVNFCEGGYACGLVSHIFGLCVFVNLLYHISPQLALYVGINLGLCLLWLVAIMSGPYLWYGVQAVRGWWKFVNQPGRAKIN
;
A
#
# COMPACT_ATOMS: atom_id res chain seq x y z
N MET A 1 -30.59 -8.67 -41.23
CA MET A 1 -29.58 -8.79 -40.15
C MET A 1 -29.43 -7.41 -39.52
N THR A 2 -30.05 -7.19 -38.37
CA THR A 2 -30.00 -5.92 -37.63
C THR A 2 -28.72 -5.90 -36.80
N ASN A 3 -27.76 -5.06 -37.17
CA ASN A 3 -26.55 -4.82 -36.38
C ASN A 3 -26.92 -4.03 -35.13
N THR A 4 -27.12 -4.72 -34.01
CA THR A 4 -27.11 -4.11 -32.69
C THR A 4 -25.67 -3.72 -32.34
N ASN A 5 -25.26 -2.53 -32.77
CA ASN A 5 -24.13 -1.83 -32.17
C ASN A 5 -24.53 -1.48 -30.73
N VAL A 6 -24.27 -2.41 -29.81
CA VAL A 6 -24.32 -2.14 -28.37
C VAL A 6 -23.21 -1.13 -28.11
N ALA A 7 -23.60 0.15 -28.07
CA ALA A 7 -22.70 1.23 -27.71
C ALA A 7 -22.05 0.87 -26.37
N ALA A 8 -20.73 0.69 -26.35
CA ALA A 8 -19.99 0.40 -25.14
C ALA A 8 -20.22 1.54 -24.15
N THR A 9 -21.11 1.35 -23.19
CA THR A 9 -21.39 2.31 -22.13
C THR A 9 -20.10 2.53 -21.36
N LYS A 10 -19.49 3.71 -21.52
CA LYS A 10 -18.31 4.10 -20.74
C LYS A 10 -18.65 3.96 -19.25
N PRO A 11 -17.83 3.24 -18.46
CA PRO A 11 -18.08 3.12 -17.04
C PRO A 11 -18.08 4.51 -16.39
N THR A 12 -18.98 4.74 -15.44
CA THR A 12 -19.00 5.97 -14.65
C THR A 12 -17.68 6.12 -13.89
N LEU A 13 -17.29 7.36 -13.55
CA LEU A 13 -16.06 7.65 -12.79
C LEU A 13 -15.98 6.80 -11.51
N LEU A 14 -17.09 6.70 -10.75
CA LEU A 14 -17.16 5.87 -9.55
C LEU A 14 -16.98 4.37 -9.84
N ARG A 15 -17.54 3.87 -10.95
CA ARG A 15 -17.39 2.46 -11.35
C ARG A 15 -15.97 2.16 -11.81
N ALA A 16 -15.35 3.07 -12.56
CA ALA A 16 -13.95 2.95 -12.97
C ALA A 16 -13.01 3.02 -11.75
N TRP A 17 -13.29 3.92 -10.80
CA TRP A 17 -12.58 4.05 -9.54
C TRP A 17 -12.68 2.77 -8.71
N TRP A 18 -13.88 2.21 -8.50
CA TRP A 18 -14.05 0.96 -7.76
C TRP A 18 -13.44 -0.25 -8.47
N MET A 19 -13.27 -0.20 -9.80
CA MET A 19 -12.58 -1.24 -10.58
C MET A 19 -11.05 -1.13 -10.52
N ASN A 20 -10.51 -0.10 -9.88
CA ASN A 20 -9.07 0.07 -9.72
C ASN A 20 -8.49 -1.03 -8.81
N LYS A 21 -7.59 -1.84 -9.36
CA LYS A 21 -6.95 -2.96 -8.63
C LYS A 21 -6.08 -2.47 -7.47
N ASN A 22 -5.41 -1.32 -7.64
CA ASN A 22 -4.52 -0.77 -6.62
C ASN A 22 -5.33 -0.28 -5.42
N LEU A 23 -6.47 0.37 -5.66
CA LEU A 23 -7.40 0.79 -4.59
C LEU A 23 -7.91 -0.41 -3.79
N ARG A 24 -8.36 -1.47 -4.48
CA ARG A 24 -8.88 -2.67 -3.80
C ARG A 24 -7.81 -3.35 -2.96
N LEU A 25 -6.60 -3.45 -3.50
CA LEU A 25 -5.46 -3.99 -2.78
C LEU A 25 -5.15 -3.15 -1.54
N ASP A 26 -5.08 -1.83 -1.70
CA ASP A 26 -4.76 -0.92 -0.61
C ASP A 26 -5.83 -0.92 0.50
N LEU A 27 -7.11 -0.98 0.12
CA LEU A 27 -8.24 -1.13 1.04
C LEU A 27 -8.18 -2.47 1.79
N ALA A 28 -7.91 -3.56 1.09
CA ALA A 28 -7.82 -4.89 1.70
C ALA A 28 -6.64 -4.96 2.69
N MET A 29 -5.47 -4.47 2.29
CA MET A 29 -4.28 -4.42 3.15
C MET A 29 -4.49 -3.54 4.37
N SER A 30 -5.07 -2.34 4.18
CA SER A 30 -5.44 -1.43 5.27
C SER A 30 -6.34 -2.14 6.29
N SER A 31 -7.36 -2.85 5.79
CA SER A 31 -8.32 -3.54 6.63
C SER A 31 -7.67 -4.66 7.44
N ILE A 32 -6.82 -5.49 6.79
CA ILE A 32 -6.12 -6.59 7.45
C ILE A 32 -5.18 -6.06 8.55
N ILE A 33 -4.34 -5.08 8.23
CA ILE A 33 -3.37 -4.52 9.18
C ILE A 33 -4.08 -3.83 10.36
N MET A 34 -5.18 -3.13 10.10
CA MET A 34 -5.99 -2.52 11.15
C MET A 34 -6.59 -3.57 12.08
N ILE A 35 -7.20 -4.63 11.54
CA ILE A 35 -7.78 -5.72 12.34
C ILE A 35 -6.70 -6.38 13.21
N LEU A 36 -5.55 -6.73 12.63
CA LEU A 36 -4.44 -7.36 13.34
C LEU A 36 -3.94 -6.51 14.51
N ASN A 37 -3.81 -5.19 14.31
CA ASN A 37 -3.41 -4.26 15.36
C ASN A 37 -4.46 -4.16 16.48
N ILE A 38 -5.75 -4.09 16.13
CA ILE A 38 -6.85 -4.04 17.11
C ILE A 38 -6.88 -5.32 17.95
N GLU A 39 -6.82 -6.49 17.32
CA GLU A 39 -6.80 -7.79 17.99
C GLU A 39 -5.60 -7.93 18.94
N ALA A 40 -4.40 -7.54 18.50
CA ALA A 40 -3.21 -7.58 19.35
C ALA A 40 -3.35 -6.67 20.59
N MET A 41 -3.87 -5.46 20.42
CA MET A 41 -4.15 -4.56 21.55
C MET A 41 -5.21 -5.14 22.50
N PHE A 42 -6.27 -5.73 21.96
CA PHE A 42 -7.33 -6.33 22.76
C PHE A 42 -6.82 -7.54 23.56
N TYR A 43 -5.99 -8.38 22.92
CA TYR A 43 -5.33 -9.50 23.57
C TYR A 43 -4.44 -9.05 24.74
N MET A 44 -3.59 -8.04 24.52
CA MET A 44 -2.72 -7.49 25.58
C MET A 44 -3.53 -6.97 26.76
N ARG A 45 -4.62 -6.24 26.50
CA ARG A 45 -5.51 -5.71 27.55
C ARG A 45 -6.20 -6.81 28.34
N THR A 46 -6.73 -7.83 27.66
CA THR A 46 -7.46 -8.94 28.31
C THR A 46 -6.54 -9.80 29.18
N HIS A 47 -5.29 -10.02 28.74
CA HIS A 47 -4.34 -10.87 29.45
C HIS A 47 -3.42 -10.12 30.42
N LYS A 48 -3.65 -8.82 30.63
CA LYS A 48 -2.87 -7.95 31.54
C LYS A 48 -1.35 -8.01 31.29
N VAL A 49 -0.96 -8.18 30.02
CA VAL A 49 0.44 -8.04 29.62
C VAL A 49 0.85 -6.61 29.96
N VAL A 50 1.96 -6.45 30.69
CA VAL A 50 2.44 -5.19 31.31
C VAL A 50 2.19 -3.98 30.41
N PRO A 51 1.71 -2.84 30.95
CA PRO A 51 1.09 -1.79 30.16
C PRO A 51 2.03 -1.31 29.06
N LEU A 52 1.45 -1.07 27.88
CA LEU A 52 1.98 -0.14 26.89
C LEU A 52 2.15 1.22 27.56
N ASP A 53 3.22 1.39 28.32
CA ASP A 53 3.70 2.70 28.63
C ASP A 53 4.25 3.23 27.30
N LEU A 54 3.49 4.14 26.68
CA LEU A 54 3.95 4.85 25.49
C LEU A 54 5.31 5.52 25.78
N GLY A 55 5.69 5.74 27.05
CA GLY A 55 7.04 6.20 27.41
C GLY A 55 8.13 5.13 27.37
N SER A 56 7.82 3.84 27.59
CA SER A 56 8.84 2.78 27.77
C SER A 56 9.04 1.87 26.55
N SER A 57 8.11 1.90 25.59
CA SER A 57 8.16 1.10 24.35
C SER A 57 8.83 1.90 23.23
N GLY A 58 10.16 2.02 23.27
CA GLY A 58 10.92 3.08 22.57
C GLY A 58 10.64 3.34 21.07
N LEU A 59 10.09 2.39 20.31
CA LEU A 59 9.77 2.56 18.89
C LEU A 59 8.28 2.76 18.57
N LEU A 60 7.39 2.39 19.49
CA LEU A 60 5.94 2.43 19.26
C LEU A 60 5.38 3.86 19.14
N PRO A 61 5.81 4.83 19.97
CA PRO A 61 5.44 6.25 19.84
C PRO A 61 5.95 6.90 18.56
N LEU A 62 6.99 6.33 17.94
CA LEU A 62 7.48 6.79 16.65
C LEU A 62 6.56 6.26 15.54
N PHE A 63 6.31 4.95 15.51
CA PHE A 63 5.60 4.32 14.39
C PHE A 63 4.09 4.57 14.36
N VAL A 64 3.42 4.67 15.51
CA VAL A 64 1.96 4.88 15.56
C VAL A 64 1.52 6.20 14.92
N PRO A 65 2.12 7.36 15.23
CA PRO A 65 1.76 8.62 14.57
C PRO A 65 1.97 8.59 13.06
N PHE A 66 3.07 7.99 12.58
CA PHE A 66 3.31 7.85 11.14
C PHE A 66 2.29 6.93 10.48
N TYR A 67 1.97 5.79 11.10
CA TYR A 67 0.92 4.89 10.59
C TYR A 67 -0.42 5.61 10.42
N ILE A 68 -0.84 6.38 11.44
CA ILE A 68 -2.10 7.14 11.39
C ILE A 68 -2.02 8.24 10.32
N LEU A 69 -0.94 9.02 10.30
CA LEU A 69 -0.76 10.13 9.36
C LEU A 69 -0.82 9.66 7.91
N PHE A 70 -0.03 8.64 7.56
CA PHE A 70 0.03 8.13 6.19
C PHE A 70 -1.26 7.40 5.78
N SER A 71 -1.96 6.74 6.72
CA SER A 71 -3.30 6.18 6.47
C SER A 71 -4.30 7.27 6.10
N LEU A 72 -4.30 8.40 6.83
CA LEU A 72 -5.21 9.51 6.57
C LEU A 72 -4.90 10.17 5.23
N ILE A 73 -3.62 10.44 4.94
CA ILE A 73 -3.21 11.01 3.64
C ILE A 73 -3.60 10.07 2.50
N SER A 74 -3.37 8.76 2.65
CA SER A 74 -3.78 7.77 1.64
C SER A 74 -5.28 7.81 1.39
N CYS A 75 -6.10 7.82 2.45
CA CYS A 75 -7.54 7.91 2.36
C CYS A 75 -7.98 9.19 1.62
N ILE A 76 -7.43 10.35 1.99
CA ILE A 76 -7.71 11.63 1.32
C ILE A 76 -7.34 11.55 -0.17
N CYS A 77 -6.17 11.04 -0.50
CA CYS A 77 -5.73 10.88 -1.89
C CYS A 77 -6.63 9.92 -2.69
N TRP A 78 -7.11 8.83 -2.10
CA TRP A 78 -8.04 7.93 -2.77
C TRP A 78 -9.41 8.57 -3.03
N VAL A 79 -9.91 9.36 -2.09
CA VAL A 79 -11.14 10.15 -2.26
C VAL A 79 -10.95 11.20 -3.37
N SER A 80 -9.85 11.96 -3.34
CA SER A 80 -9.50 12.91 -4.40
C SER A 80 -9.27 12.23 -5.75
N GLY A 81 -8.84 10.97 -5.74
CA GLY A 81 -8.69 10.09 -6.90
C GLY A 81 -9.98 9.82 -7.67
N ILE A 82 -11.15 10.04 -7.05
CA ILE A 82 -12.46 9.95 -7.73
C ILE A 82 -12.60 11.08 -8.76
N THR A 83 -12.11 12.27 -8.42
CA THR A 83 -12.20 13.47 -9.26
C THR A 83 -10.98 13.67 -10.15
N ASP A 84 -9.78 13.36 -9.65
CA ASP A 84 -8.53 13.50 -10.41
C ASP A 84 -7.63 12.29 -10.15
N VAL A 85 -7.40 11.51 -11.21
CA VAL A 85 -6.61 10.28 -11.19
C VAL A 85 -5.16 10.50 -10.75
N ASN A 86 -4.62 11.72 -10.87
CA ASN A 86 -3.26 12.05 -10.45
C ASN A 86 -3.04 11.81 -8.95
N PHE A 87 -4.09 11.90 -8.13
CA PHE A 87 -4.00 11.61 -6.70
C PHE A 87 -3.92 10.11 -6.38
N CYS A 88 -4.22 9.21 -7.32
CA CYS A 88 -4.16 7.77 -7.08
C CYS A 88 -2.73 7.29 -6.82
N GLU A 89 -1.72 7.93 -7.44
CA GLU A 89 -0.31 7.61 -7.17
C GLU A 89 0.07 7.99 -5.74
N GLY A 90 -0.30 9.19 -5.29
CA GLY A 90 -0.11 9.63 -3.91
C GLY A 90 -0.84 8.74 -2.90
N GLY A 91 -2.07 8.33 -3.21
CA GLY A 91 -2.86 7.43 -2.37
C GLY A 91 -2.21 6.07 -2.19
N TYR A 92 -1.71 5.50 -3.29
CA TYR A 92 -0.95 4.26 -3.26
C TYR A 92 0.39 4.38 -2.51
N ALA A 93 1.15 5.45 -2.76
CA ALA A 93 2.44 5.68 -2.11
C ALA A 93 2.28 5.83 -0.58
N CYS A 94 1.32 6.67 -0.15
CA CYS A 94 1.04 6.87 1.26
C CYS A 94 0.43 5.62 1.90
N GLY A 95 -0.39 4.87 1.16
CA GLY A 95 -0.94 3.58 1.60
C GLY A 95 0.17 2.58 1.89
N LEU A 96 1.12 2.41 0.97
CA LEU A 96 2.31 1.58 1.16
C LEU A 96 3.10 1.98 2.42
N VAL A 97 3.44 3.27 2.56
CA VAL A 97 4.20 3.75 3.72
C VAL A 97 3.43 3.47 5.01
N SER A 98 2.11 3.70 5.01
CA SER A 98 1.23 3.35 6.12
C SER A 98 1.30 1.86 6.46
N HIS A 99 1.19 0.96 5.47
CA HIS A 99 1.23 -0.50 5.70
C HIS A 99 2.54 -0.94 6.35
N ILE A 100 3.67 -0.37 5.92
CA ILE A 100 4.98 -0.66 6.53
C ILE A 100 4.97 -0.24 8.00
N PHE A 101 4.52 0.98 8.32
CA PHE A 101 4.44 1.43 9.71
C PHE A 101 3.44 0.63 10.54
N GLY A 102 2.26 0.32 9.99
CA GLY A 102 1.23 -0.48 10.65
C GLY A 102 1.68 -1.92 10.93
N LEU A 103 2.49 -2.50 10.05
CA LEU A 103 3.16 -3.77 10.31
C LEU A 103 4.22 -3.65 11.40
N CYS A 104 5.05 -2.60 11.39
CA CYS A 104 6.02 -2.36 12.45
C CYS A 104 5.32 -2.25 13.83
N VAL A 105 4.21 -1.53 13.89
CA VAL A 105 3.36 -1.45 15.10
C VAL A 105 2.88 -2.85 15.50
N PHE A 106 2.34 -3.61 14.56
CA PHE A 106 1.84 -4.96 14.84
C PHE A 106 2.93 -5.89 15.38
N VAL A 107 4.11 -5.93 14.77
CA VAL A 107 5.24 -6.75 15.25
C VAL A 107 5.71 -6.31 16.63
N ASN A 108 5.73 -5.00 16.92
CA ASN A 108 6.05 -4.52 18.26
C ASN A 108 4.98 -4.95 19.29
N LEU A 109 3.69 -4.89 18.94
CA LEU A 109 2.63 -5.40 19.81
C LEU A 109 2.79 -6.90 20.08
N LEU A 110 3.09 -7.68 19.05
CA LEU A 110 3.42 -9.11 19.21
C LEU A 110 4.64 -9.32 20.10
N TYR A 111 5.65 -8.46 20.03
CA TYR A 111 6.87 -8.57 20.85
C TYR A 111 6.53 -8.40 22.32
N HIS A 112 5.65 -7.47 22.64
CA HIS A 112 5.13 -7.30 24.01
C HIS A 112 4.32 -8.51 24.47
N ILE A 113 3.55 -9.15 23.59
CA ILE A 113 2.83 -10.40 23.91
C ILE A 113 3.80 -11.56 24.15
N SER A 114 4.72 -11.79 23.22
CA SER A 114 5.76 -12.81 23.29
C SER A 114 6.87 -12.53 22.28
N PRO A 115 8.14 -12.37 22.71
CA PRO A 115 9.27 -12.20 21.79
C PRO A 115 9.41 -13.33 20.78
N GLN A 116 9.08 -14.57 21.17
CA GLN A 116 9.13 -15.74 20.29
C GLN A 116 8.04 -15.69 19.22
N LEU A 117 6.84 -15.21 19.58
CA LEU A 117 5.76 -14.98 18.63
C LEU A 117 6.11 -13.89 17.63
N ALA A 118 6.70 -12.78 18.11
CA ALA A 118 7.16 -11.70 17.24
C ALA A 118 8.28 -12.13 16.30
N LEU A 119 9.21 -12.97 16.75
CA LEU A 119 10.23 -13.57 15.90
C LEU A 119 9.61 -14.52 14.87
N TYR A 120 8.70 -15.41 15.29
CA TYR A 120 8.04 -16.34 14.38
C TYR A 120 7.24 -15.61 13.31
N VAL A 121 6.44 -14.61 13.70
CA VAL A 121 5.69 -13.78 12.77
C VAL A 121 6.64 -12.90 11.96
N GLY A 122 7.62 -12.24 12.57
CA GLY A 122 8.59 -11.41 11.86
C GLY A 122 9.38 -12.18 10.79
N ILE A 123 9.74 -13.43 11.05
CA ILE A 123 10.42 -14.29 10.08
C ILE A 123 9.45 -14.80 9.02
N ASN A 124 8.33 -15.44 9.41
CA ASN A 124 7.39 -16.03 8.43
C ASN A 124 6.64 -14.97 7.63
N LEU A 125 6.14 -13.95 8.32
CA LEU A 125 5.48 -12.80 7.70
C LEU A 125 6.52 -11.96 6.96
N GLY A 126 7.71 -11.69 7.49
CA GLY A 126 8.75 -10.93 6.78
C GLY A 126 9.23 -11.60 5.48
N LEU A 127 9.37 -12.93 5.47
CA LEU A 127 9.66 -13.71 4.25
C LEU A 127 8.47 -13.75 3.29
N CYS A 128 7.23 -13.84 3.77
CA CYS A 128 6.03 -13.70 2.94
C CYS A 128 5.81 -12.25 2.45
N LEU A 129 6.29 -11.25 3.18
CA LEU A 129 6.19 -9.83 2.88
C LEU A 129 7.30 -9.34 1.95
N LEU A 130 8.36 -10.11 1.69
CA LEU A 130 9.22 -9.89 0.52
C LEU A 130 8.40 -9.93 -0.78
N TRP A 131 7.36 -10.77 -0.82
CA TRP A 131 6.38 -10.79 -1.90
C TRP A 131 5.47 -9.57 -1.89
N LEU A 132 5.13 -9.05 -0.70
CA LEU A 132 4.41 -7.78 -0.56
C LEU A 132 5.28 -6.61 -1.05
N VAL A 133 6.55 -6.53 -0.66
CA VAL A 133 7.52 -5.54 -1.16
C VAL A 133 7.68 -5.65 -2.68
N ALA A 134 7.70 -6.86 -3.25
CA ALA A 134 7.73 -7.09 -4.69
C ALA A 134 6.45 -6.63 -5.40
N ILE A 135 5.27 -6.90 -4.82
CA ILE A 135 3.98 -6.39 -5.31
C ILE A 135 3.91 -4.88 -5.18
N MET A 136 4.46 -4.33 -4.10
CA MET A 136 4.40 -2.91 -3.79
C MET A 136 5.37 -2.08 -4.66
N SER A 137 6.52 -2.66 -5.00
CA SER A 137 7.49 -2.09 -5.95
C SER A 137 7.14 -2.36 -7.41
N GLY A 138 6.29 -3.34 -7.72
CA GLY A 138 5.87 -3.69 -9.07
C GLY A 138 5.34 -2.51 -9.91
N PRO A 139 4.44 -1.65 -9.40
CA PRO A 139 3.96 -0.47 -10.13
C PRO A 139 5.05 0.58 -10.38
N TYR A 140 5.94 0.82 -9.42
CA TYR A 140 7.07 1.75 -9.57
C TYR A 140 8.11 1.21 -10.56
N LEU A 141 8.42 -0.09 -10.48
CA LEU A 141 9.26 -0.79 -11.43
C LEU A 141 8.63 -0.79 -12.82
N TRP A 142 7.31 -0.97 -12.94
CA TRP A 142 6.61 -0.89 -14.21
C TRP A 142 6.69 0.50 -14.85
N TYR A 143 6.53 1.56 -14.06
CA TYR A 143 6.68 2.94 -14.53
C TYR A 143 8.13 3.22 -14.97
N GLY A 144 9.12 2.80 -14.18
CA GLY A 144 10.53 2.87 -14.55
C GLY A 144 10.86 2.09 -15.82
N VAL A 145 10.33 0.87 -15.96
CA VAL A 145 10.49 0.02 -17.15
C VAL A 145 9.82 0.63 -18.38
N GLN A 146 8.65 1.25 -18.22
CA GLN A 146 7.97 1.99 -19.30
C GLN A 146 8.77 3.23 -19.73
N ALA A 147 9.32 3.98 -18.78
CA ALA A 147 10.18 5.14 -19.04
C ALA A 147 11.46 4.75 -19.77
N VAL A 148 12.16 3.70 -19.30
CA VAL A 148 13.35 3.15 -19.94
C VAL A 148 13.04 2.60 -21.33
N ARG A 149 11.91 1.90 -21.51
CA ARG A 149 11.44 1.42 -22.81
C ARG A 149 11.13 2.58 -23.77
N GLY A 150 10.52 3.66 -23.28
CA GLY A 150 10.24 4.88 -24.05
C GLY A 150 11.53 5.56 -24.50
N TRP A 151 12.49 5.73 -23.59
CA TRP A 151 13.82 6.24 -23.91
C TRP A 151 14.56 5.38 -24.93
N TRP A 152 14.55 4.05 -24.76
CA TRP A 152 15.20 3.12 -25.68
C TRP A 152 14.60 3.16 -27.09
N LYS A 153 13.27 3.33 -27.19
CA LYS A 153 12.59 3.55 -28.48
C LYS A 153 12.98 4.88 -29.11
N PHE A 154 13.13 5.95 -28.32
CA PHE A 154 13.56 7.26 -28.81
C PHE A 154 15.00 7.23 -29.35
N VAL A 155 15.93 6.61 -28.62
CA VAL A 155 17.35 6.50 -29.02
C VAL A 155 17.52 5.62 -30.26
N ASN A 156 16.72 4.55 -30.38
CA ASN A 156 16.81 3.62 -31.51
C ASN A 156 15.85 3.95 -32.67
N GLN A 157 15.29 5.16 -32.74
CA GLN A 157 14.57 5.58 -33.94
C GLN A 157 15.56 5.68 -35.11
N PRO A 158 15.39 4.88 -36.18
CA PRO A 158 16.22 5.02 -37.37
C PRO A 158 15.74 6.25 -38.14
N GLY A 159 16.39 7.40 -37.93
CA GLY A 159 16.02 8.61 -38.68
C GLY A 159 16.45 9.97 -38.15
N ARG A 160 17.44 10.09 -37.24
CA ARG A 160 18.00 11.41 -36.87
C ARG A 160 19.50 11.57 -37.07
N ALA A 161 20.06 10.78 -37.99
CA ALA A 161 21.35 11.07 -38.61
C ALA A 161 21.13 11.26 -40.12
N LYS A 162 20.61 12.44 -40.48
CA LYS A 162 20.72 13.12 -41.79
C LYS A 162 19.68 14.24 -41.86
N ILE A 163 20.05 15.39 -41.30
CA ILE A 163 19.60 16.68 -41.83
C ILE A 163 20.90 17.45 -42.05
N ASN A 164 21.03 17.95 -43.28
CA ASN A 164 22.22 18.52 -43.95
C ASN A 164 23.14 19.38 -43.10
#